data_AF-A9QQA2-F1
#
_entry.id   AF-A9QQA2-F1
#
_cell.length_a   1.000
_cell.length_b   1.000
_cell.length_c   1.000
_cell.angle_alpha   90.00
_cell.angle_beta   90.00
_cell.angle_gamma   90.00
#
_symmetry.space_group_name_H-M   'P 1'
#
loop_
_entity.id
_entity.type
_entity.pdbx_description
1 polymer ?
#
loop_
_entity_poly.entity_id
_entity_poly.type
_entity_poly.pdbx_seq_one_letter_code
_entity_poly.pdbx_strand_id
1 'polypeptide(L)' 'MNVERKHMKYPYTYTAKMAQFPYKFHWDNFWLPRFLVLGMAVSFPFFLFVHRKVNTPANKAFWAEKHKQERQYHFH' A
#
# COMPACT_ATOMS: atom_id res chain seq x y z
N MET A 1 37.50 -6.88 13.38
CA MET A 1 37.13 -8.14 12.68
C MET A 1 36.18 -7.79 11.54
N ASN A 2 36.60 -7.95 10.28
CA ASN A 2 35.71 -7.80 9.14
C ASN A 2 34.91 -9.10 8.98
N VAL A 3 33.66 -9.12 9.46
CA VAL A 3 32.77 -10.26 9.30
C VAL A 3 32.13 -10.16 7.92
N GLU A 4 32.61 -10.96 6.98
CA GLU A 4 31.99 -11.09 5.66
C GLU A 4 30.62 -11.76 5.82
N ARG A 5 29.54 -10.98 5.69
CA ARG A 5 28.17 -11.50 5.81
C ARG A 5 27.80 -12.26 4.55
N LYS A 6 28.02 -13.58 4.58
CA LYS A 6 27.60 -14.49 3.51
C LYS A 6 26.09 -14.67 3.52
N HIS A 7 25.44 -14.45 2.38
CA HIS A 7 24.03 -14.75 2.21
C HIS A 7 23.76 -16.26 2.31
N MET A 8 22.66 -16.63 2.98
CA MET A 8 22.23 -18.03 3.07
C MET A 8 21.89 -18.59 1.68
N LYS A 9 22.33 -19.79 1.35
CA LYS A 9 22.02 -20.43 0.06
C LYS A 9 20.51 -20.69 -0.13
N TYR A 10 19.84 -21.08 0.95
CA TYR A 10 18.40 -21.32 0.98
C TYR A 10 17.77 -20.52 2.12
N PRO A 11 17.25 -19.31 1.83
CA PRO A 11 16.58 -18.51 2.85
C PRO A 11 15.24 -19.15 3.23
N TYR A 12 15.08 -19.53 4.49
CA TYR A 12 13.83 -20.11 5.00
C TYR A 12 12.85 -19.06 5.52
N THR A 13 13.34 -17.85 5.84
CA THR A 13 12.51 -16.72 6.26
C THR A 13 12.10 -15.87 5.07
N TYR A 14 10.89 -15.29 5.13
CA TYR A 14 10.40 -14.39 4.09
C TYR A 14 11.29 -13.16 3.90
N THR A 15 11.84 -12.62 4.98
CA THR A 15 12.75 -11.47 4.93
C THR A 15 14.04 -11.81 4.19
N ALA A 16 14.62 -12.99 4.41
CA ALA A 16 15.82 -13.42 3.71
C ALA A 16 15.55 -13.72 2.22
N LYS A 17 14.35 -14.25 1.88
CA LYS A 17 13.92 -14.43 0.48
C LYS A 17 13.80 -13.10 -0.25
N MET A 18 13.19 -12.10 0.39
CA MET A 18 13.08 -10.75 -0.17
C MET A 18 14.45 -10.12 -0.37
N ALA A 19 15.33 -10.17 0.63
CA ALA A 19 16.69 -9.60 0.51
C ALA A 19 17.50 -10.19 -0.66
N GLN A 20 17.24 -11.45 -1.01
CA GLN A 20 17.91 -12.14 -2.12
C GLN A 20 17.18 -12.04 -3.46
N PHE A 21 15.99 -11.43 -3.49
CA PHE A 21 15.23 -11.29 -4.73
C PHE A 21 15.96 -10.36 -5.70
N PRO A 22 16.13 -10.72 -6.99
CA PRO A 22 16.91 -9.91 -7.92
C PRO A 22 16.05 -8.75 -8.45
N TYR A 23 15.85 -7.73 -7.62
CA TYR A 23 15.00 -6.56 -7.93
C TYR A 23 15.44 -5.83 -9.19
N LYS A 24 16.75 -5.58 -9.34
CA LYS A 24 17.30 -4.87 -10.51
C LYS A 24 17.01 -5.62 -11.81
N PHE A 25 17.22 -6.94 -11.82
CA PHE A 25 16.94 -7.76 -13.00
C PHE A 25 15.48 -7.64 -13.44
N HIS A 26 14.54 -7.71 -12.48
CA HIS A 26 13.11 -7.58 -12.80
C HIS A 26 12.75 -6.15 -13.23
N TRP A 27 13.37 -5.13 -12.65
CA TRP A 27 13.13 -3.73 -13.04
C TRP A 27 13.58 -3.44 -14.48
N ASP A 28 14.75 -3.94 -14.86
CA ASP A 28 15.35 -3.67 -16.16
C ASP A 28 14.69 -4.53 -17.27
N ASN A 29 14.43 -5.81 -16.99
CA ASN A 29 13.96 -6.76 -18.01
C ASN A 29 12.42 -6.88 -18.08
N PHE A 30 11.69 -6.50 -17.02
CA PHE A 30 10.23 -6.58 -16.99
C PHE A 30 9.62 -5.19 -17.11
N TRP A 31 8.57 -5.07 -17.93
CA TRP A 31 7.90 -3.80 -18.17
C TRP A 31 6.93 -3.47 -17.02
N LEU A 32 6.18 -4.45 -16.53
CA LEU A 32 5.10 -4.28 -15.55
C LEU A 32 5.47 -3.47 -14.30
N PRO A 33 6.57 -3.75 -13.56
CA PRO A 33 6.86 -3.02 -12.33
C PRO A 33 7.07 -1.52 -12.57
N ARG A 34 7.64 -1.15 -13.72
CA ARG A 34 7.84 0.25 -14.12
C ARG A 34 6.49 0.94 -14.35
N PHE A 35 5.60 0.32 -15.13
CA PHE A 35 4.28 0.89 -15.39
C PHE A 35 3.37 0.89 -14.16
N LEU A 36 3.49 -0.10 -13.27
CA LEU A 36 2.77 -0.12 -12.02
C LEU A 36 3.18 1.04 -11.11
N VAL A 37 4.48 1.26 -10.94
CA VAL A 37 5.00 2.37 -10.13
C VAL A 37 4.62 3.72 -10.76
N LEU A 38 4.77 3.87 -12.07
CA LEU A 38 4.37 5.10 -12.77
C LEU A 38 2.87 5.35 -12.70
N GLY A 39 2.04 4.32 -12.90
CA GLY A 39 0.58 4.43 -12.82
C GLY A 39 0.12 4.80 -11.41
N MET A 40 0.73 4.21 -10.37
CA MET A 40 0.47 4.61 -8.99
C MET A 40 0.92 6.05 -8.75
N ALA A 41 2.13 6.44 -9.18
CA ALA A 41 2.64 7.80 -8.98
C ALA A 41 1.77 8.87 -9.67
N VAL A 42 1.30 8.61 -10.89
CA VAL A 42 0.45 9.54 -11.66
C VAL A 42 -0.96 9.62 -11.08
N SER A 43 -1.53 8.51 -10.61
CA SER A 43 -2.87 8.50 -10.02
C SER A 43 -2.90 8.97 -8.56
N PHE A 44 -1.77 8.91 -7.85
CA PHE A 44 -1.69 9.24 -6.43
C PHE A 44 -2.17 10.67 -6.08
N PRO A 45 -1.82 11.74 -6.82
CA PRO A 45 -2.36 13.08 -6.57
C PRO A 45 -3.88 13.16 -6.68
N PHE A 46 -4.47 12.42 -7.63
CA PHE A 46 -5.92 12.35 -7.78
C PHE A 46 -6.57 11.66 -6.58
N PHE A 47 -6.03 10.52 -6.15
CA PHE A 47 -6.51 9.84 -4.95
C PHE A 47 -6.34 10.70 -3.69
N LEU A 48 -5.24 11.44 -3.56
CA LEU A 48 -5.04 12.39 -2.46
C LEU A 48 -6.09 13.51 -2.47
N PHE A 49 -6.42 14.04 -3.64
CA PHE A 49 -7.47 15.05 -3.77
C PHE A 49 -8.83 14.51 -3.30
N VAL A 50 -9.23 13.34 -3.79
CA VAL A 50 -10.47 12.67 -3.38
C VAL A 50 -10.45 12.38 -1.88
N HIS A 51 -9.36 11.81 -1.37
CA HIS A 51 -9.19 11.50 0.05
C HIS A 51 -9.40 12.72 0.93
N ARG A 52 -8.83 13.88 0.57
CA ARG A 52 -9.00 15.13 1.33
C ARG A 52 -10.44 15.64 1.31
N LYS A 53 -11.15 15.50 0.19
CA LYS A 53 -12.56 15.93 0.07
C LYS A 53 -13.50 15.04 0.88
N VAL A 54 -13.31 13.73 0.82
CA VAL A 54 -14.14 12.77 1.57
C VAL A 54 -13.88 12.88 3.07
N ASN A 55 -12.66 13.19 3.50
CA ASN A 55 -12.29 13.25 4.92
C ASN A 55 -12.50 14.62 5.61
N THR A 56 -13.33 15.50 5.05
CA THR A 56 -13.67 16.77 5.71
C THR A 56 -14.47 16.53 7.01
N PRO A 57 -14.32 17.37 8.04
CA PRO A 57 -15.02 17.19 9.31
C PRO A 57 -16.55 17.20 9.15
N ALA A 58 -17.07 18.03 8.24
CA ALA A 58 -18.48 18.08 7.91
C ALA A 58 -18.99 16.76 7.31
N ASN A 59 -18.27 16.18 6.35
CA ASN A 59 -18.67 14.90 5.76
C ASN A 59 -18.59 13.76 6.80
N LYS A 60 -17.55 13.75 7.64
CA LYS A 60 -17.43 12.77 8.73
C LYS A 60 -18.60 12.86 9.72
N ALA A 61 -19.02 14.07 10.10
CA ALA A 61 -20.17 14.28 10.99
C ALA A 61 -21.47 13.76 10.36
N PHE A 62 -21.71 14.11 9.09
CA PHE A 62 -22.87 13.64 8.33
C PHE A 62 -22.96 12.10 8.28
N TRP A 63 -21.85 11.43 7.95
CA TRP A 63 -21.82 9.95 7.91
C TRP A 63 -21.93 9.33 9.31
N ALA A 64 -21.37 9.96 10.35
CA ALA A 64 -21.51 9.48 11.72
C ALA A 64 -22.98 9.50 12.19
N GLU A 65 -23.72 10.55 11.86
CA GLU A 65 -25.17 10.65 12.14
C GLU A 65 -25.97 9.63 11.35
N LYS A 66 -25.70 9.48 10.06
CA LYS A 66 -26.35 8.46 9.22
C LYS A 66 -26.13 7.05 9.77
N HIS A 67 -24.89 6.71 10.13
CA HIS A 67 -24.59 5.41 10.73
C HIS A 67 -25.23 5.24 12.13
N LYS A 68 -25.45 6.33 12.88
CA LYS A 68 -26.18 6.26 14.15
C LYS A 68 -27.65 5.89 13.91
N GLN A 69 -28.28 6.50 12.91
CA GLN A 69 -29.65 6.17 12.49
C GLN A 69 -29.73 4.71 12.01
N GLU A 70 -28.85 4.28 11.10
CA GLU A 70 -28.80 2.91 10.59
C GLU A 70 -28.68 1.89 11.74
N ARG A 71 -27.78 2.12 12.71
CA ARG A 71 -27.67 1.25 13.89
C ARG A 71 -28.97 1.21 14.69
N GLN A 72 -29.64 2.33 14.88
CA GLN A 72 -30.93 2.35 15.60
C GLN A 72 -31.99 1.50 14.88
N TYR A 73 -32.06 1.56 13.54
CA TYR A 73 -32.99 0.73 12.77
C TYR A 73 -32.59 -0.76 12.72
N HIS A 74 -31.30 -1.09 12.77
CA HIS A 74 -30.83 -2.49 12.72
C HIS A 74 -30.99 -3.26 14.03
N PHE A 75 -31.19 -2.58 15.17
CA PHE A 75 -31.38 -3.19 16.48
C PHE A 75 -32.85 -3.11 16.98
N HIS A 76 -33.80 -2.82 16.08
CA HIS A 76 -35.24 -2.94 16.30
C HIS A 76 -35.81 -4.10 15.48
#